data_AF-M1NJL7-F1
#
_entry.id   AF-M1NJL7-F1
#
_cell.length_a   1.000
_cell.length_b   1.000
_cell.length_c   1.000
_cell.angle_alpha   90.00
_cell.angle_beta   90.00
_cell.angle_gamma   90.00
#
_symmetry.space_group_name_H-M   'P 1'
#
loop_
_entity.id
_entity.type
_entity.pdbx_description
1 polymer ?
#
loop_
_entity_poly.entity_id
_entity_poly.type
_entity_poly.pdbx_seq_one_letter_code
_entity_poly.pdbx_strand_id
1 'polypeptide(L)'
;MSEIVLDHAAALRELSRMVTDGAEQRRVHQARTPELAASAAGRDFGDRGAAIAQMLQRLHAVGGQRIDAVTATADAARAQVRVFRETDTDFAATLGRRR
;
A
#
# COMPACT_ATOMS: atom_id res chain seq x y z
N MET A 1 -19.80 24.45 -1.91
CA MET A 1 -19.10 23.16 -1.74
C MET A 1 -19.60 22.26 -2.84
N SER A 2 -18.69 21.73 -3.68
CA SER A 2 -19.07 20.75 -4.71
C SER A 2 -19.62 19.51 -4.02
N GLU A 3 -20.81 19.05 -4.39
CA GLU A 3 -21.31 17.74 -3.96
C GLU A 3 -20.37 16.68 -4.53
N ILE A 4 -19.61 16.03 -3.65
CA ILE A 4 -18.80 14.87 -4.02
C ILE A 4 -19.76 13.69 -4.04
N VAL A 5 -20.15 13.26 -5.23
CA VAL A 5 -20.91 12.02 -5.42
C VAL A 5 -19.89 10.88 -5.54
N LEU A 6 -19.76 10.09 -4.47
CA LEU A 6 -18.88 8.93 -4.43
C LEU A 6 -19.73 7.64 -4.41
N ASP A 7 -19.40 6.67 -5.27
CA ASP A 7 -19.90 5.30 -5.08
C ASP A 7 -19.13 4.65 -3.92
N HIS A 8 -19.67 4.77 -2.71
CA HIS A 8 -19.09 4.22 -1.49
C HIS A 8 -18.83 2.72 -1.59
N ALA A 9 -19.74 1.98 -2.23
CA ALA A 9 -19.62 0.53 -2.31
C ALA A 9 -18.47 0.15 -3.24
N ALA A 10 -18.35 0.81 -4.40
CA ALA A 10 -17.21 0.62 -5.29
C ALA A 10 -15.89 1.02 -4.63
N ALA A 11 -15.84 2.19 -3.99
CA ALA A 11 -14.65 2.67 -3.30
C ALA A 11 -14.20 1.71 -2.18
N LEU A 12 -15.12 1.22 -1.34
CA LEU A 12 -14.79 0.27 -0.28
C LEU A 12 -14.29 -1.07 -0.82
N ARG A 13 -14.86 -1.56 -1.94
CA ARG A 13 -14.40 -2.79 -2.60
C ARG A 13 -12.96 -2.65 -3.10
N GLU A 14 -12.68 -1.59 -3.86
CA GLU A 14 -11.34 -1.37 -4.42
C GLU A 14 -10.30 -1.11 -3.32
N LEU A 15 -10.62 -0.31 -2.31
CA LEU A 15 -9.71 -0.07 -1.18
C LEU A 15 -9.43 -1.34 -0.38
N SER A 16 -10.45 -2.19 -0.17
CA SER A 16 -10.25 -3.49 0.49
C SER A 16 -9.39 -4.44 -0.34
N ARG A 17 -9.57 -4.43 -1.67
CA ARG A 17 -8.71 -5.17 -2.59
C ARG A 17 -7.26 -4.68 -2.51
N MET A 18 -7.03 -3.38 -2.54
CA MET A 18 -5.68 -2.80 -2.42
C MET A 18 -4.99 -3.19 -1.12
N VAL A 19 -5.71 -3.24 0.00
CA VAL A 19 -5.15 -3.70 1.29
C VAL A 19 -4.74 -5.18 1.22
N THR A 20 -5.58 -6.04 0.65
CA THR A 20 -5.28 -7.47 0.48
C THR A 20 -4.10 -7.69 -0.48
N ASP A 21 -4.10 -7.02 -1.63
CA ASP A 21 -3.04 -7.11 -2.63
C ASP A 21 -1.72 -6.58 -2.05
N GLY A 22 -1.76 -5.52 -1.25
CA GLY A 22 -0.60 -4.98 -0.53
C GLY A 22 0.00 -5.96 0.48
N ALA A 23 -0.85 -6.67 1.24
CA ALA A 23 -0.39 -7.71 2.16
C ALA A 23 0.30 -8.88 1.43
N GLU A 24 -0.25 -9.32 0.30
CA GLU A 24 0.35 -10.36 -0.53
C GLU A 24 1.67 -9.89 -1.16
N GLN A 25 1.71 -8.67 -1.70
CA GLN A 25 2.95 -8.09 -2.22
C GLN A 25 4.02 -7.97 -1.15
N ARG A 26 3.66 -7.57 0.07
CA ARG A 26 4.58 -7.50 1.20
C ARG A 26 5.16 -8.88 1.53
N ARG A 27 4.31 -9.90 1.57
CA ARG A 27 4.70 -11.29 1.83
C ARG A 27 5.68 -11.80 0.77
N VAL A 28 5.35 -11.59 -0.51
CA VAL A 28 6.19 -12.01 -1.64
C VAL A 28 7.53 -11.25 -1.64
N HIS A 29 7.51 -9.94 -1.36
CA HIS A 29 8.71 -9.12 -1.26
C HIS A 29 9.64 -9.65 -0.16
N GLN A 30 9.11 -9.91 1.03
CA GLN A 30 9.89 -10.45 2.15
C GLN A 30 10.42 -11.87 1.91
N ALA A 31 9.76 -12.66 1.05
CA ALA A 31 10.22 -14.00 0.71
C ALA A 31 11.48 -14.02 -0.17
N ARG A 32 11.87 -12.89 -0.78
CA ARG A 32 13.02 -12.80 -1.68
C ARG A 32 13.85 -11.55 -1.41
N THR A 33 14.88 -11.72 -0.60
CA THR A 33 15.89 -10.70 -0.37
C THR A 33 16.97 -10.77 -1.46
N PRO A 34 17.46 -9.64 -2.00
CA PRO A 34 18.55 -9.68 -2.97
C PRO A 34 19.85 -10.17 -2.34
N GLU A 35 20.38 -11.27 -2.86
CA GLU A 35 21.67 -11.81 -2.44
C GLU A 35 22.64 -11.73 -3.62
N LEU A 36 23.73 -10.98 -3.44
CA LEU A 36 24.85 -10.95 -4.36
C LEU A 36 26.12 -11.21 -3.56
N ALA A 37 26.78 -12.33 -3.85
CA ALA A 37 28.11 -12.61 -3.30
C ALA A 37 29.11 -11.58 -3.84
N ALA A 38 29.95 -11.00 -2.98
CA ALA A 38 30.96 -10.02 -3.42
C ALA A 38 31.91 -10.58 -4.48
N SER A 39 32.23 -11.87 -4.41
CA SER A 39 33.05 -12.60 -5.38
C SER A 39 32.39 -12.80 -6.75
N ALA A 40 31.08 -12.61 -6.86
CA ALA A 40 30.35 -12.74 -8.13
C ALA A 40 30.72 -11.63 -9.13
N ALA A 41 31.32 -10.52 -8.66
CA ALA A 41 31.80 -9.44 -9.51
C ALA A 41 33.10 -9.76 -10.27
N GLY A 42 33.73 -10.90 -9.98
CA GLY A 42 34.98 -11.33 -10.60
C GLY A 42 36.22 -11.06 -9.74
N ARG A 43 37.37 -11.59 -10.17
CA ARG A 43 38.67 -11.43 -9.50
C ARG A 43 39.01 -9.93 -9.42
N ASP A 44 39.42 -9.46 -8.25
CA ASP A 44 39.79 -8.07 -7.94
C ASP A 44 38.62 -7.04 -7.94
N PHE A 45 37.37 -7.48 -8.14
CA PHE A 45 36.19 -6.59 -8.11
C PHE A 45 35.33 -6.75 -6.85
N GLY A 46 35.87 -7.34 -5.78
CA GLY A 46 35.14 -7.60 -4.53
C GLY A 46 34.48 -6.35 -3.95
N ASP A 47 35.20 -5.22 -3.95
CA ASP A 47 34.67 -3.93 -3.47
C ASP A 47 33.46 -3.46 -4.29
N ARG A 48 33.49 -3.68 -5.60
CA ARG A 48 32.37 -3.34 -6.48
C ARG A 48 31.19 -4.28 -6.27
N GLY A 49 31.44 -5.57 -6.09
CA GLY A 49 30.42 -6.56 -5.73
C GLY A 49 29.73 -6.21 -4.40
N ALA A 50 30.50 -5.82 -3.38
CA ALA A 50 29.97 -5.34 -2.11
C ALA A 50 29.12 -4.07 -2.26
N ALA A 51 29.57 -3.10 -3.05
CA ALA A 51 28.81 -1.87 -3.32
C ALA A 51 27.47 -2.15 -4.03
N ILE A 52 27.45 -3.09 -4.98
CA ILE A 52 26.22 -3.51 -5.66
C ILE A 52 25.29 -4.23 -4.68
N ALA A 53 25.81 -5.15 -3.86
CA ALA A 53 25.01 -5.83 -2.84
C ALA A 53 24.34 -4.84 -1.89
N GLN A 54 25.08 -3.84 -1.40
CA GLN A 54 24.53 -2.77 -0.55
C GLN A 54 23.48 -1.92 -1.28
N MET A 55 23.69 -1.62 -2.57
CA MET A 55 22.70 -0.91 -3.39
C MET A 55 21.41 -1.71 -3.49
N LEU A 56 21.48 -3.01 -3.82
CA LEU A 56 20.32 -3.88 -3.96
C LEU A 56 19.55 -4.01 -2.64
N GLN A 57 20.25 -4.14 -1.52
CA GLN A 57 19.65 -4.16 -0.17
C GLN A 57 18.89 -2.87 0.14
N ARG A 58 19.48 -1.71 -0.14
CA ARG A 58 18.80 -0.42 0.03
C ARG A 58 17.56 -0.30 -0.86
N LEU A 59 17.67 -0.71 -2.13
CA LEU A 59 16.57 -0.66 -3.08
C LEU A 59 15.41 -1.56 -2.64
N HIS A 60 15.73 -2.75 -2.12
CA HIS A 60 14.76 -3.67 -1.54
C HIS A 60 14.08 -3.09 -0.30
N ALA A 61 14.83 -2.45 0.61
CA ALA A 61 14.26 -1.79 1.79
C ALA A 61 13.27 -0.66 1.39
N VAL A 62 13.65 0.18 0.42
CA VAL A 62 12.77 1.23 -0.11
C VAL A 62 11.52 0.63 -0.78
N GLY A 63 11.67 -0.50 -1.49
CA GLY A 63 10.53 -1.24 -2.04
C GLY A 63 9.53 -1.66 -0.96
N GLY A 64 10.02 -2.21 0.16
CA GLY A 64 9.19 -2.59 1.30
C GLY A 64 8.45 -1.39 1.91
N GLN A 65 9.13 -0.26 2.10
CA GLN A 65 8.53 0.97 2.61
C GLN A 65 7.41 1.50 1.70
N ARG A 66 7.56 1.38 0.38
CA ARG A 66 6.52 1.81 -0.57
C ARG A 66 5.28 0.93 -0.51
N ILE A 67 5.45 -0.40 -0.42
CA ILE A 67 4.33 -1.33 -0.26
C ILE A 67 3.54 -1.01 1.02
N ASP A 68 4.24 -0.74 2.13
CA ASP A 68 3.61 -0.38 3.40
C ASP A 68 2.85 0.95 3.29
N ALA A 69 3.46 1.96 2.66
CA ALA A 69 2.85 3.28 2.50
C ALA A 69 1.55 3.23 1.69
N VAL A 70 1.54 2.48 0.57
CA VAL A 70 0.33 2.29 -0.25
C VAL A 70 -0.75 1.56 0.54
N THR A 71 -0.38 0.50 1.26
CA THR A 71 -1.32 -0.30 2.07
C THR A 71 -1.93 0.53 3.21
N ALA A 72 -1.11 1.28 3.94
CA ALA A 72 -1.56 2.18 5.01
C ALA A 72 -2.47 3.29 4.48
N THR A 73 -2.15 3.85 3.31
CA THR A 73 -2.98 4.87 2.66
C THR A 73 -4.33 4.29 2.23
N ALA A 74 -4.36 3.09 1.66
CA ALA A 74 -5.59 2.41 1.28
C ALA A 74 -6.48 2.10 2.50
N ASP A 75 -5.88 1.68 3.61
CA ASP A 75 -6.62 1.41 4.85
C ASP A 75 -7.19 2.70 5.48
N ALA A 76 -6.39 3.77 5.52
CA ALA A 76 -6.84 5.08 5.98
C ALA A 76 -7.99 5.63 5.12
N ALA A 77 -7.86 5.54 3.78
CA ALA A 77 -8.92 5.93 2.87
C ALA A 77 -10.19 5.09 3.08
N ARG A 78 -10.04 3.78 3.31
CA ARG A 78 -11.17 2.87 3.59
C ARG A 78 -11.92 3.30 4.84
N ALA A 79 -11.20 3.69 5.90
CA ALA A 79 -11.81 4.20 7.12
C ALA A 79 -12.60 5.50 6.86
N GLN A 80 -12.05 6.44 6.07
CA GLN A 80 -12.75 7.68 5.73
C GLN A 80 -14.02 7.46 4.90
N VAL A 81 -13.98 6.54 3.93
CA VAL A 81 -15.17 6.21 3.11
C VAL A 81 -16.27 5.57 3.97
N ARG A 82 -15.93 4.78 5.01
CA ARG A 82 -16.92 4.24 5.96
C ARG A 82 -17.61 5.36 6.74
N VAL A 83 -16.83 6.28 7.32
CA VAL A 83 -17.35 7.44 8.06
C VAL A 83 -18.27 8.28 7.18
N PHE A 84 -17.88 8.53 5.93
CA PHE A 84 -18.71 9.27 4.99
C PHE A 84 -20.05 8.56 4.73
N ARG A 85 -20.02 7.26 4.44
CA ARG A 85 -21.25 6.46 4.21
C ARG A 85 -22.18 6.47 5.43
N GLU A 86 -21.63 6.33 6.63
CA GLU A 86 -22.40 6.36 7.88
C GLU A 86 -23.08 7.72 8.05
N THR A 87 -22.33 8.80 7.83
CA THR A 87 -22.84 10.18 7.89
C THR A 87 -23.97 10.40 6.87
N ASP A 88 -23.78 9.98 5.62
CA ASP A 88 -24.79 10.09 4.56
C ASP A 88 -26.08 9.31 4.91
N THR A 89 -25.93 8.11 5.47
CA THR A 89 -27.06 7.28 5.90
C THR A 89 -27.86 7.93 7.03
N ASP A 90 -27.17 8.52 8.03
CA ASP A 90 -27.81 9.20 9.16
C ASP A 90 -28.55 10.48 8.74
N PHE A 91 -27.96 11.24 7.81
CA PHE A 91 -28.62 12.40 7.21
C PHE A 91 -29.89 11.99 6.45
N ALA A 92 -29.82 10.96 5.61
CA ALA A 92 -30.98 10.44 4.89
C ALA A 92 -32.10 9.98 5.84
N ALA A 93 -31.75 9.26 6.91
CA ALA A 93 -32.72 8.81 7.92
C ALA A 93 -33.37 9.97 8.70
N THR A 94 -32.62 11.04 8.97
CA THR A 94 -33.14 12.24 9.64
C THR A 94 -34.09 13.02 8.75
N LEU A 95 -33.79 13.15 7.46
CA LEU A 95 -34.67 13.80 6.49
C LEU A 95 -35.94 12.97 6.23
N GLY A 96 -35.82 11.65 6.15
CA GLY A 96 -36.95 10.74 5.98
C GLY A 96 -37.95 10.76 7.14
N ARG A 97 -37.48 11.01 8.38
CA ARG A 97 -38.34 11.13 9.57
C ARG A 97 -39.05 12.48 9.73
N ARG A 98 -38.65 13.51 8.96
CA ARG A 98 -39.28 14.84 8.97
C ARG A 98 -40.38 15.01 7.92
N ARG A 99 -40.72 13.94 7.19
CA ARG A 99 -41.89 13.85 6.32
C ARG A 99 -43.00 13.06 7.01
#